data_AF-A0A7H4MXN5-F1
#
_entry.id   AF-A0A7H4MXN5-F1
#
_cell.length_a   1.000
_cell.length_b   1.000
_cell.length_c   1.000
_cell.angle_alpha   90.00
_cell.angle_beta   90.00
_cell.angle_gamma   90.00
#
_symmetry.space_group_name_H-M   'P 1'
#
loop_
_entity.id
_entity.type
_entity.pdbx_description
1 polymer ?
#
loop_
_entity_poly.entity_id
_entity_poly.type
_entity_poly.pdbx_seq_one_letter_code
_entity_poly.pdbx_strand_id
1 'polypeptide(L)'
;MHDYGIWTIITPLVTIILAILTRQVILSLLTGIFVGYAVINHSIIQGVGATLNGIIETFASAGNARTIVFMVMIGGIMRLIVVTAACGNWCSFCRKKTISSPIKNRSSCWRCW
;
A
#
# COMPACT_ATOMS: atom_id res chain seq x y z
N MET A 1 -27.88 17.22 8.96
CA MET A 1 -26.44 17.35 8.64
C MET A 1 -25.72 17.06 9.95
N HIS A 2 -25.32 15.81 10.17
CA HIS A 2 -24.51 15.48 11.35
C HIS A 2 -23.07 15.87 11.03
N ASP A 3 -22.44 16.62 11.93
CA ASP A 3 -21.05 17.06 11.78
C ASP A 3 -20.08 15.88 11.88
N TYR A 4 -19.91 15.16 10.77
CA TYR A 4 -18.90 14.10 10.63
C TYR A 4 -17.47 14.66 10.62
N GLY A 5 -17.30 15.99 10.61
CA GLY A 5 -15.99 16.64 10.44
C GLY A 5 -14.93 16.16 11.43
N ILE A 6 -15.31 15.96 12.70
CA ILE A 6 -14.35 15.49 13.72
C ILE A 6 -14.01 14.01 13.55
N TRP A 7 -14.97 13.19 13.11
CA TRP A 7 -14.80 11.75 12.91
C TRP A 7 -14.01 11.43 11.62
N THR A 8 -14.11 12.28 10.60
CA THR A 8 -13.28 12.17 9.38
C THR A 8 -11.81 12.42 9.66
N ILE A 9 -11.46 13.22 10.68
CA ILE A 9 -10.07 13.46 11.09
C ILE A 9 -9.57 12.37 12.03
N ILE A 10 -10.43 11.86 12.93
CA ILE A 10 -10.02 10.83 13.90
C ILE A 10 -9.71 9.49 13.20
N THR A 11 -10.44 9.16 12.14
CA THR A 11 -10.25 7.91 11.38
C THR A 11 -8.84 7.76 10.76
N PRO A 12 -8.31 8.72 9.98
CA PRO A 12 -6.96 8.65 9.44
C PRO A 12 -5.90 8.75 10.54
N LEU A 13 -6.16 9.50 11.61
CA LEU A 13 -5.22 9.64 12.72
C LEU A 13 -5.04 8.31 13.46
N VAL A 14 -6.13 7.60 13.76
CA VAL A 14 -6.10 6.22 14.29
C VAL A 14 -5.37 5.28 13.33
N THR A 15 -5.62 5.42 12.02
CA THR A 15 -4.95 4.60 10.99
C THR A 15 -3.43 4.80 11.00
N ILE A 16 -2.96 6.04 11.05
CA ILE A 16 -1.52 6.34 11.04
C ILE A 16 -0.84 5.83 12.32
N ILE A 17 -1.48 5.97 13.48
CA ILE A 17 -0.95 5.47 14.75
C ILE A 17 -0.81 3.95 14.71
N LEU A 18 -1.84 3.23 14.23
CA LEU A 18 -1.79 1.77 14.07
C LEU A 18 -0.69 1.32 13.09
N ALA A 19 -0.43 2.09 12.03
CA ALA A 19 0.63 1.80 11.06
C ALA A 19 2.01 1.77 11.71
N ILE A 20 2.27 2.76 12.58
CA ILE A 20 3.56 2.91 13.26
C ILE A 20 3.76 1.79 14.28
N LEU A 21 2.71 1.42 15.01
CA LEU A 21 2.76 0.35 16.01
C LEU A 21 2.97 -1.03 15.38
N THR A 22 2.23 -1.35 14.32
CA THR A 22 2.28 -2.68 13.70
C THR A 22 3.45 -2.88 12.75
N ARG A 23 4.11 -1.79 12.30
CA ARG A 23 5.15 -1.80 11.24
C ARG A 23 4.70 -2.54 9.97
N GLN A 24 3.40 -2.70 9.77
CA GLN A 24 2.78 -3.45 8.68
C GLN A 24 1.76 -2.55 7.98
N VAL A 25 2.18 -1.97 6.86
CA VAL A 25 1.38 -0.98 6.11
C VAL A 25 0.03 -1.54 5.67
N ILE A 26 0.01 -2.79 5.20
CA ILE A 26 -1.18 -3.44 4.64
C ILE A 26 -2.25 -3.64 5.73
N LEU A 27 -1.87 -4.19 6.88
CA LEU A 27 -2.80 -4.37 8.00
C LEU A 27 -3.35 -3.04 8.48
N SER A 28 -2.52 -2.00 8.51
CA SER A 28 -2.94 -0.67 8.92
C SER A 28 -4.01 -0.08 7.99
N LEU A 29 -3.82 -0.17 6.68
CA LEU A 29 -4.78 0.33 5.70
C LEU A 29 -6.13 -0.39 5.81
N LEU A 30 -6.09 -1.72 5.94
CA LEU A 30 -7.28 -2.56 6.05
C LEU A 30 -8.07 -2.23 7.33
N THR A 31 -7.36 -2.10 8.45
CA THR A 31 -7.97 -1.74 9.75
C THR A 31 -8.47 -0.29 9.75
N GLY A 32 -7.82 0.62 9.02
CA GLY A 32 -8.26 2.00 8.88
C GLY A 32 -9.59 2.13 8.13
N ILE A 33 -9.75 1.39 7.03
CA ILE A 33 -11.04 1.29 6.31
C ILE A 33 -12.11 0.69 7.23
N PHE A 34 -11.76 -0.34 8.00
CA PHE A 34 -12.66 -0.95 8.98
C PHE A 34 -13.13 0.01 10.06
N VAL A 35 -12.20 0.74 10.67
CA VAL A 35 -12.53 1.78 11.65
C VAL A 35 -13.41 2.85 10.99
N GLY A 36 -13.11 3.28 9.76
CA GLY A 36 -13.93 4.25 9.02
C GLY A 36 -15.39 3.81 8.82
N TYR A 37 -15.64 2.54 8.47
CA TYR A 37 -17.02 2.04 8.37
C TYR A 37 -17.67 1.79 9.74
N ALA A 38 -16.91 1.39 10.76
CA ALA A 38 -17.42 1.22 12.13
C ALA A 38 -17.83 2.55 12.77
N VAL A 39 -17.09 3.63 12.48
CA VAL A 39 -17.37 5.02 12.85
C VAL A 39 -18.72 5.48 12.28
N ILE A 40 -18.96 5.21 10.99
CA ILE A 40 -20.17 5.66 10.29
C ILE A 40 -21.42 4.87 10.75
N ASN A 41 -21.28 3.57 11.03
CA ASN A 41 -22.40 2.71 11.40
C ASN A 41 -22.66 2.64 12.92
N HIS A 42 -21.84 3.29 13.76
CA HIS A 42 -21.89 3.26 15.23
C HIS A 42 -21.96 1.85 15.86
N SER A 43 -21.61 0.80 15.11
CA SER A 43 -21.73 -0.60 15.49
C SER A 43 -20.62 -1.42 14.84
N ILE A 44 -19.80 -2.07 15.65
CA ILE A 44 -18.65 -2.87 15.20
C ILE A 44 -19.10 -4.06 14.34
N ILE A 45 -20.23 -4.68 14.70
CA ILE A 45 -20.79 -5.86 14.01
C ILE A 45 -21.26 -5.50 12.60
N GLN A 46 -21.94 -4.35 12.45
CA GLN A 46 -22.37 -3.87 11.14
C GLN A 46 -21.22 -3.29 10.32
N GLY A 47 -20.19 -2.74 11.00
CA GLY A 47 -18.96 -2.28 10.38
C GLY A 47 -18.25 -3.37 9.57
N VAL A 48 -18.21 -4.62 10.06
CA VAL A 48 -17.63 -5.76 9.31
C VAL A 48 -18.40 -6.00 8.00
N GLY A 49 -19.72 -6.08 8.06
CA GLY A 49 -20.56 -6.24 6.86
C GLY A 49 -20.40 -5.07 5.88
N ALA A 50 -20.35 -3.84 6.39
CA ALA A 50 -20.17 -2.64 5.59
C ALA A 50 -18.79 -2.59 4.89
N THR A 51 -17.72 -3.03 5.56
CA THR A 51 -16.40 -3.11 4.91
C THR A 51 -16.37 -4.11 3.77
N LEU A 52 -16.97 -5.29 3.95
CA LEU A 52 -17.01 -6.32 2.92
C LEU A 52 -17.81 -5.84 1.71
N ASN A 53 -18.98 -5.22 1.95
CA ASN A 53 -19.77 -4.60 0.89
C ASN A 53 -19.01 -3.47 0.20
N GLY A 54 -18.27 -2.62 0.93
CA GLY A 54 -17.44 -1.56 0.34
C GLY A 54 -16.33 -2.09 -0.56
N ILE A 55 -15.69 -3.21 -0.18
CA ILE A 55 -14.69 -3.88 -1.03
C ILE A 55 -15.36 -4.40 -2.31
N ILE A 56 -16.50 -5.09 -2.19
CA ILE A 56 -17.23 -5.63 -3.35
C ILE A 56 -17.69 -4.51 -4.28
N GLU A 57 -18.24 -3.42 -3.75
CA GLU A 57 -18.68 -2.25 -4.51
C GLU A 57 -17.52 -1.59 -5.27
N THR A 58 -16.32 -1.59 -4.68
CA THR A 58 -15.11 -1.08 -5.33
C THR A 58 -14.75 -1.90 -6.58
N PHE A 59 -15.01 -3.20 -6.57
CA PHE A 59 -14.84 -4.06 -7.75
C PHE A 59 -16.04 -3.98 -8.71
N ALA A 60 -17.24 -3.72 -8.22
CA ALA A 60 -18.44 -3.56 -9.06
C ALA A 60 -18.40 -2.27 -9.90
N SER A 61 -17.77 -1.21 -9.37
CA SER A 61 -17.60 0.05 -10.10
C SER A 61 -16.64 -0.12 -11.29
N ALA A 62 -17.18 0.03 -12.50
CA ALA A 62 -16.41 -0.08 -13.74
C ALA A 62 -15.21 0.89 -13.81
N GLY A 63 -15.30 2.07 -13.18
CA GLY A 63 -14.18 3.01 -13.11
C GLY A 63 -13.01 2.50 -12.26
N ASN A 64 -13.32 2.00 -11.06
CA ASN A 64 -12.33 1.51 -10.12
C ASN A 64 -11.72 0.18 -10.59
N ALA A 65 -12.54 -0.73 -11.09
CA ALA A 65 -12.09 -2.01 -11.63
C ALA A 65 -11.08 -1.83 -12.78
N ARG A 66 -11.34 -0.90 -13.71
CA ARG A 66 -10.39 -0.56 -14.78
C ARG A 66 -9.03 -0.15 -14.22
N THR A 67 -9.01 0.75 -13.24
CA THR A 67 -7.77 1.23 -12.59
C THR A 67 -7.02 0.09 -11.89
N ILE A 68 -7.72 -0.79 -11.19
CA ILE A 68 -7.11 -1.95 -10.52
C ILE A 68 -6.46 -2.88 -11.54
N VAL A 69 -7.15 -3.16 -12.66
CA VAL A 69 -6.60 -4.00 -13.74
C VAL A 69 -5.34 -3.38 -14.34
N PHE A 70 -5.32 -2.06 -14.58
CA PHE A 70 -4.11 -1.36 -15.03
C PHE A 70 -2.96 -1.45 -14.02
N MET A 71 -3.22 -1.28 -12.73
CA MET A 71 -2.19 -1.38 -11.69
C MET A 71 -1.61 -2.80 -11.60
N VAL A 72 -2.44 -3.84 -11.71
CA VAL A 72 -1.98 -5.23 -11.74
C VAL A 72 -1.11 -5.48 -12.98
N MET A 73 -1.51 -4.95 -14.14
CA MET A 73 -0.72 -5.05 -15.37
C MET A 73 0.66 -4.41 -15.23
N ILE A 74 0.74 -3.19 -14.69
CA ILE A 74 2.02 -2.49 -14.43
C ILE A 74 2.87 -3.29 -13.42
N GLY A 75 2.26 -3.83 -12.37
CA GLY A 75 2.95 -4.69 -11.41
C GLY A 75 3.55 -5.95 -12.06
N GLY A 76 2.81 -6.56 -12.99
CA GLY A 76 3.28 -7.69 -13.78
C GLY A 76 4.47 -7.33 -14.68
N ILE A 77 4.37 -6.22 -15.41
CA ILE A 77 5.45 -5.72 -16.28
C ILE A 77 6.71 -5.41 -15.46
N MET A 78 6.57 -4.74 -14.31
CA MET A 78 7.70 -4.45 -13.41
C MET A 78 8.38 -5.73 -12.93
N ARG A 79 7.60 -6.77 -12.61
CA ARG A 79 8.18 -8.07 -12.21
C ARG A 79 8.94 -8.73 -13.35
N LEU A 80 8.44 -8.67 -14.58
CA LEU A 80 9.12 -9.20 -15.76
C LEU A 80 10.43 -8.44 -16.05
N ILE A 81 10.47 -7.12 -15.86
CA ILE A 81 11.70 -6.32 -16.00
C ILE A 81 12.77 -6.74 -14.98
N VAL A 82 12.36 -7.00 -13.73
CA VAL A 82 13.30 -7.44 -12.68
C VAL A 82 13.83 -8.86 -12.95
N VAL A 83 12.99 -9.75 -13.50
CA VAL A 83 13.37 -11.15 -13.78
C VAL A 83 14.22 -11.30 -15.04
N THR A 84 14.07 -10.42 -16.03
CA THR A 84 14.85 -10.46 -17.30
C THR A 84 16.32 -10.02 -17.16
N ALA A 85 16.84 -9.92 -15.93
CA ALA A 85 18.27 -9.87 -15.56
C ALA A 85 19.11 -8.68 -16.07
N ALA A 86 18.61 -7.83 -16.98
CA ALA A 86 19.34 -6.65 -17.46
C ALA A 86 19.72 -5.70 -16.30
N CYS A 87 18.83 -5.51 -15.31
CA CYS A 87 19.14 -4.71 -14.12
C CYS A 87 20.04 -5.45 -13.11
N GLY A 88 19.90 -6.76 -12.90
CA GLY A 88 20.70 -7.49 -11.90
C GLY A 88 22.19 -7.57 -12.25
N ASN A 89 22.49 -7.90 -13.52
CA ASN A 89 23.87 -7.94 -14.03
C ASN A 89 24.49 -6.54 -14.13
N TRP A 90 23.71 -5.52 -14.49
CA TRP A 90 24.19 -4.13 -14.54
C TRP A 90 24.43 -3.54 -13.14
N CYS A 91 23.55 -3.80 -12.18
CA CYS A 91 23.67 -3.32 -10.81
C CYS A 91 24.86 -4.03 -10.09
N SER A 92 25.18 -5.28 -10.43
CA SER A 92 26.41 -5.97 -9.98
C SER A 92 27.69 -5.52 -10.71
N PHE A 93 27.61 -5.19 -12.01
CA PHE A 93 28.70 -4.56 -12.77
C PHE A 93 29.05 -3.16 -12.22
N CYS A 94 28.06 -2.31 -11.99
CA CYS A 94 28.23 -0.99 -11.36
C CYS A 94 28.75 -1.09 -9.91
N ARG A 95 28.35 -2.12 -9.17
CA ARG A 95 28.87 -2.40 -7.81
C ARG A 95 30.35 -2.76 -7.82
N LYS A 96 30.81 -3.58 -8.78
CA LYS A 96 32.24 -3.92 -8.93
C LYS A 96 33.10 -2.71 -9.24
N LYS A 97 32.56 -1.68 -9.91
CA LYS A 97 33.27 -0.43 -10.24
C LYS A 97 33.35 0.59 -9.09
N THR A 98 32.51 0.45 -8.05
CA THR A 98 32.39 1.39 -6.90
C THR A 98 33.14 0.93 -5.64
N ILE A 99 33.80 -0.24 -5.68
CA ILE A 99 34.47 -0.90 -4.54
C ILE A 99 35.89 -0.35 -4.23
N SER A 100 36.29 0.80 -4.79
CA SER A 100 37.53 1.49 -4.41
C SER A 100 37.39 2.45 -3.21
N SER A 101 36.19 2.60 -2.62
CA SER A 101 36.02 3.30 -1.33
C SER A 101 35.12 2.48 -0.39
N PRO A 102 35.61 2.07 0.80
CA PRO A 102 34.86 1.19 1.70
C PRO A 102 33.92 2.05 2.54
N ILE A 103 32.81 2.50 1.96
CA ILE A 103 31.73 3.11 2.73
C ILE A 103 30.48 2.26 2.54
N LYS A 104 30.19 1.49 3.59
CA LYS A 104 29.06 0.59 3.77
C LYS A 104 27.75 1.32 3.51
N ASN A 105 27.26 1.29 2.27
CA ASN A 105 25.94 1.81 1.94
C ASN A 105 25.02 0.72 1.39
N ARG A 106 24.35 0.00 2.31
CA ARG A 106 23.27 -0.96 2.01
C ARG A 106 22.04 -0.28 1.40
N SER A 107 21.98 1.06 1.38
CA SER A 107 20.89 1.82 0.74
C SER A 107 21.06 2.02 -0.77
N SER A 108 22.24 1.80 -1.35
CA SER A 108 22.42 1.92 -2.81
C SER A 108 21.77 0.78 -3.62
N CYS A 109 21.38 -0.31 -2.95
CA CYS A 109 20.63 -1.41 -3.57
C CYS A 109 19.13 -1.11 -3.72
N TRP A 110 18.61 -0.10 -3.00
CA TRP A 110 17.22 0.36 -3.08
C TRP A 110 16.97 1.27 -4.28
N ARG A 111 18.00 1.59 -5.06
CA ARG A 111 17.94 2.45 -6.26
C ARG A 111 17.93 1.65 -7.57
N CYS A 112 17.73 0.34 -7.48
CA CYS A 112 17.37 -0.55 -8.59
C CYS A 112 15.90 -1.04 -8.43
N TRP A 113 15.10 -0.33 -7.62
CA TRP A 113 13.65 -0.48 -7.45
C TRP A 113 13.00 0.88 -7.73
#